data_AF-A0A7C8IYF5-F1
#
_entry.id   AF-A0A7C8IYF5-F1
#
_cell.length_a   1.000
_cell.length_b   1.000
_cell.length_c   1.000
_cell.angle_alpha   90.00
_cell.angle_beta   90.00
_cell.angle_gamma   90.00
#
_symmetry.space_group_name_H-M   'P 1'
#
loop_
_entity.id
_entity.type
_entity.pdbx_description
1 polymer ?
#
loop_
_entity_poly.entity_id
_entity_poly.type
_entity_poly.pdbx_seq_one_letter_code
_entity_poly.pdbx_strand_id
1 'polypeptide(L)'
;MPSHRSFAAAGLAFLMATAVEALPFRLVTRDPPQALPKKATANDLKFQPAMDFDTDGCYNTPAIGPDGTINPGLDNKNTGLSSGCHDLSDLQNNNVYSRARCNNNWCAYVYDYYFEKDVVLPYLPFDVGHRNDWEHIVVWAQNGEAKYVAASMHGGYEIKAASDVRWDGTHPKIVYHKDGVGSHAFRFGNQDDDNIENATGAWFYGALVSWNGFPSTALRDKLSAYDFGSANFALKDSSFSGQLDRARGSFIPEFDINTDDGSPGNPMGILRIAALTGLCGIGGGVATVGAGMAYLWGGTSFVPLTKDDPAFKTRTWRRYNPNEVSALKDDVIKAVPLSKIRPELRNDEAALTLEFCRGVWSRWGFKAQSLLQERYDKPAGTDDNLWSTSELAVAKFNKGLRFSNHFEVVENSGNEIVVRCGGSPLEPGLRKSDGLIFLSAKIDPEQQLAVFHFKTALFSSAAPRVKGTPPPHTIPRKIEFLHEVYVRMLTQSAVRNVRA
;
A
#
# COMPACT_ATOMS: atom_id res chain seq x y z
N MET A 1 60.93 39.36 -39.06
CA MET A 1 59.66 39.41 -39.82
C MET A 1 58.50 39.18 -38.87
N PRO A 2 57.81 40.23 -38.41
CA PRO A 2 56.50 40.11 -37.78
C PRO A 2 55.45 40.90 -38.60
N SER A 3 54.33 40.28 -38.92
CA SER A 3 53.24 40.89 -39.71
C SER A 3 51.96 40.11 -39.42
N HIS A 4 50.76 40.63 -39.16
CA HIS A 4 50.15 41.96 -38.99
C HIS A 4 48.87 41.67 -38.14
N ARG A 5 48.44 42.49 -37.16
CA ARG A 5 47.28 43.43 -37.25
C ARG A 5 46.18 42.98 -38.23
N SER A 6 44.86 42.96 -37.99
CA SER A 6 44.00 43.71 -37.07
C SER A 6 42.51 43.36 -37.32
N PHE A 7 41.65 43.62 -36.34
CA PHE A 7 40.24 44.06 -36.38
C PHE A 7 39.16 43.37 -37.26
N ALA A 8 38.23 42.69 -36.56
CA ALA A 8 36.78 42.98 -36.46
C ALA A 8 35.89 43.20 -37.71
N ALA A 9 34.83 42.37 -37.75
CA ALA A 9 33.40 42.71 -37.88
C ALA A 9 32.67 42.54 -39.24
N ALA A 10 31.50 41.90 -39.10
CA ALA A 10 30.29 41.90 -39.94
C ALA A 10 30.37 41.20 -41.31
N GLY A 11 29.52 40.25 -41.69
CA GLY A 11 28.25 39.77 -41.16
C GLY A 11 27.32 39.43 -42.34
N LEU A 12 26.94 38.16 -42.50
CA LEU A 12 25.75 37.67 -43.22
C LEU A 12 25.69 36.14 -43.00
N ALA A 13 25.02 35.62 -41.97
CA ALA A 13 23.58 35.39 -41.88
C ALA A 13 23.03 34.52 -43.03
N PHE A 14 23.03 33.19 -42.84
CA PHE A 14 21.83 32.33 -42.88
C PHE A 14 22.26 30.86 -42.67
N LEU A 15 21.38 30.08 -42.02
CA LEU A 15 21.54 28.67 -41.59
C LEU A 15 22.35 28.47 -40.31
N MET A 16 21.71 28.71 -39.17
CA MET A 16 21.54 27.72 -38.09
C MET A 16 20.60 28.31 -37.03
N ALA A 17 19.38 28.63 -37.47
CA ALA A 17 18.23 28.71 -36.59
C ALA A 17 17.25 27.67 -37.11
N THR A 18 17.32 26.46 -36.56
CA THR A 18 16.27 25.43 -36.48
C THR A 18 16.86 24.19 -35.83
N ALA A 19 16.11 23.57 -34.92
CA ALA A 19 16.42 22.37 -34.13
C ALA A 19 17.27 22.57 -32.86
N VAL A 20 16.85 23.51 -32.00
CA VAL A 20 16.70 23.16 -30.58
C VAL A 20 15.29 22.59 -30.44
N GLU A 21 15.11 21.34 -30.86
CA GLU A 21 13.93 20.54 -30.55
C GLU A 21 14.35 19.40 -29.61
N ALA A 22 13.85 19.50 -28.38
CA ALA A 22 13.51 18.43 -27.45
C ALA A 22 14.50 17.26 -27.26
N LEU A 23 15.41 17.41 -26.30
CA LEU A 23 15.68 16.31 -25.38
C LEU A 23 14.46 16.19 -24.43
N PRO A 24 13.81 15.01 -24.28
CA PRO A 24 12.53 14.92 -23.59
C PRO A 24 12.64 14.88 -22.07
N PHE A 25 13.72 15.36 -21.45
CA PHE A 25 13.79 15.51 -19.99
C PHE A 25 14.63 16.73 -19.59
N ARG A 26 13.97 17.77 -19.06
CA ARG A 26 14.60 18.74 -18.17
C ARG A 26 14.76 18.06 -16.81
N LEU A 27 15.99 17.89 -16.32
CA LEU A 27 16.24 17.66 -14.90
C LEU A 27 15.95 18.96 -14.16
N VAL A 28 14.75 19.10 -13.62
CA VAL A 28 14.44 20.13 -12.63
C VAL A 28 14.71 19.49 -11.27
N THR A 29 15.74 19.94 -10.57
CA THR A 29 15.79 19.82 -9.10
C THR A 29 14.59 20.59 -8.59
N ARG A 30 13.52 19.87 -8.21
CA ARG A 30 12.30 20.51 -7.75
C ARG A 30 12.22 20.36 -6.24
N ASP A 31 12.50 21.43 -5.54
CA ASP A 31 12.28 21.51 -4.09
C ASP A 31 10.77 21.48 -3.77
N PRO A 32 10.38 20.99 -2.58
CA PRO A 32 9.01 21.15 -2.09
C PRO A 32 8.59 22.63 -2.09
N PRO A 33 7.29 22.95 -2.18
CA PRO A 33 6.85 24.34 -2.12
C PRO A 33 7.27 24.96 -0.77
N GLN A 34 7.38 26.28 -0.74
CA GLN A 34 7.69 27.00 0.50
C GLN A 34 6.66 26.68 1.58
N ALA A 35 7.11 26.46 2.81
CA ALA A 35 6.23 26.22 3.95
C ALA A 35 5.26 27.39 4.20
N LEU A 36 4.02 27.07 4.56
CA LEU A 36 3.10 28.01 5.16
C LEU A 36 3.67 28.52 6.49
N PRO A 37 3.42 29.80 6.84
CA PRO A 37 3.84 30.30 8.15
C PRO A 37 3.13 29.55 9.27
N LYS A 38 3.88 29.22 10.33
CA LYS A 38 3.33 28.64 11.57
C LYS A 38 2.18 29.53 12.08
N LYS A 39 0.99 28.95 12.20
CA LYS A 39 -0.20 29.61 12.74
C LYS A 39 -1.10 28.57 13.37
N ALA A 40 -0.89 28.33 14.66
CA ALA A 40 -1.58 27.30 15.40
C ALA A 40 -2.20 27.80 16.72
N THR A 41 -3.24 27.11 17.19
CA THR A 41 -3.83 27.40 18.50
C THR A 41 -2.91 26.96 19.63
N ALA A 42 -3.08 27.52 20.82
CA ALA A 42 -2.26 27.15 21.98
C ALA A 42 -2.37 25.66 22.33
N ASN A 43 -3.56 25.05 22.18
CA ASN A 43 -3.76 23.64 22.46
C ASN A 43 -3.18 22.73 21.37
N ASP A 44 -3.27 23.11 20.09
CA ASP A 44 -2.60 22.37 19.02
C ASP A 44 -1.08 22.44 19.18
N LEU A 45 -0.53 23.54 19.70
CA LEU A 45 0.89 23.62 20.04
C LEU A 45 1.22 22.78 21.26
N LYS A 46 0.40 22.84 22.32
CA LYS A 46 0.63 22.10 23.58
C LYS A 46 0.80 20.61 23.35
N PHE A 47 0.00 20.02 22.47
CA PHE A 47 0.01 18.58 22.22
C PHE A 47 0.70 18.17 20.92
N GLN A 48 1.40 19.10 20.25
CA GLN A 48 2.12 18.79 19.01
C GLN A 48 3.10 17.64 19.23
N PRO A 49 3.07 16.56 18.44
CA PRO A 49 4.02 15.45 18.60
C PRO A 49 5.47 15.91 18.46
N ALA A 50 6.32 15.36 19.32
CA ALA A 50 7.77 15.46 19.23
C ALA A 50 8.24 14.38 18.26
N MET A 51 8.79 14.77 17.11
CA MET A 51 9.08 13.84 16.01
C MET A 51 10.55 13.44 15.98
N ASP A 52 10.78 12.18 15.64
CA ASP A 52 12.00 11.72 15.00
C ASP A 52 11.66 11.02 13.68
N PHE A 53 12.67 10.84 12.83
CA PHE A 53 12.54 10.19 11.54
C PHE A 53 13.72 9.26 11.38
N ASP A 54 13.45 7.95 11.26
CA ASP A 54 14.49 6.98 10.94
C ASP A 54 15.08 7.32 9.56
N THR A 55 16.34 6.93 9.33
CA THR A 55 17.07 7.23 8.08
C THR A 55 16.47 6.56 6.82
N ASP A 56 15.42 5.77 6.99
CA ASP A 56 14.79 4.90 6.01
C ASP A 56 13.50 5.45 5.39
N GLY A 57 13.23 6.76 5.52
CA GLY A 57 12.08 7.44 4.88
C GLY A 57 12.34 8.90 4.52
N CYS A 58 11.32 9.62 4.06
CA CYS A 58 11.42 11.07 3.85
C CYS A 58 11.21 11.85 5.15
N TYR A 59 11.71 13.08 5.22
CA TYR A 59 11.17 14.08 6.14
C TYR A 59 9.79 14.55 5.68
N ASN A 60 8.96 15.02 6.61
CA ASN A 60 7.69 15.63 6.24
C ASN A 60 7.91 17.01 5.60
N THR A 61 7.15 17.36 4.57
CA THR A 61 7.29 18.61 3.80
C THR A 61 5.95 19.35 3.69
N PRO A 62 5.92 20.60 3.18
CA PRO A 62 4.69 21.34 2.92
C PRO A 62 3.93 20.69 1.77
N ALA A 63 2.66 20.37 2.00
CA ALA A 63 1.76 19.85 0.97
C ALA A 63 1.22 20.95 0.04
N ILE A 64 1.28 22.21 0.47
CA ILE A 64 0.85 23.38 -0.29
C ILE A 64 1.67 24.61 0.10
N GLY A 65 2.05 25.42 -0.89
CA GLY A 65 2.73 26.70 -0.69
C GLY A 65 1.78 27.89 -0.45
N PRO A 66 2.29 29.05 0.01
CA PRO A 66 1.51 30.27 0.19
C PRO A 66 0.83 30.79 -1.09
N ASP A 67 1.39 30.48 -2.25
CA ASP A 67 0.85 30.78 -3.58
C ASP A 67 -0.21 29.76 -4.05
N GLY A 68 -0.45 28.72 -3.24
CA GLY A 68 -1.36 27.62 -3.56
C GLY A 68 -0.76 26.54 -4.44
N THR A 69 0.55 26.56 -4.72
CA THR A 69 1.22 25.45 -5.42
C THR A 69 1.14 24.20 -4.54
N ILE A 70 0.46 23.17 -5.03
CA ILE A 70 0.39 21.87 -4.35
C ILE A 70 1.71 21.14 -4.56
N ASN A 71 2.17 20.43 -3.53
CA ASN A 71 3.29 19.55 -3.67
C ASN A 71 2.89 18.32 -4.54
N PRO A 72 3.47 18.14 -5.75
CA PRO A 72 3.22 16.97 -6.60
C PRO A 72 3.86 15.67 -6.10
N GLY A 73 4.57 15.72 -4.96
CA GLY A 73 5.35 14.62 -4.43
C GLY A 73 6.56 14.26 -5.31
N LEU A 74 7.22 13.18 -4.94
CA LEU A 74 8.36 12.61 -5.64
C LEU A 74 7.98 11.32 -6.36
N ASP A 75 8.75 10.98 -7.38
CA ASP A 75 8.64 9.65 -7.96
C ASP A 75 9.08 8.62 -6.92
N ASN A 76 8.31 7.55 -6.79
CA ASN A 76 8.54 6.45 -5.88
C ASN A 76 9.09 5.21 -6.61
N LYS A 77 9.32 5.33 -7.92
CA LYS A 77 9.99 4.32 -8.77
C LYS A 77 11.46 4.63 -8.92
N ASN A 78 12.28 3.59 -9.04
CA ASN A 78 13.74 3.66 -9.24
C ASN A 78 14.47 4.59 -8.25
N THR A 79 13.94 4.72 -7.05
CA THR A 79 14.46 5.64 -6.04
C THR A 79 14.70 4.90 -4.73
N GLY A 80 15.65 5.39 -3.92
CA GLY A 80 15.82 4.90 -2.56
C GLY A 80 14.72 5.41 -1.63
N LEU A 81 14.63 4.82 -0.44
CA LEU A 81 13.58 5.14 0.54
C LEU A 81 13.58 6.64 0.90
N SER A 82 14.75 7.17 1.23
CA SER A 82 15.01 8.56 1.63
C SER A 82 15.60 9.43 0.51
N SER A 83 15.84 8.88 -0.69
CA SER A 83 16.58 9.59 -1.75
C SER A 83 15.84 10.83 -2.24
N GLY A 84 16.47 12.00 -2.06
CA GLY A 84 15.96 13.29 -2.52
C GLY A 84 14.82 13.88 -1.67
N CYS A 85 14.63 13.41 -0.43
CA CYS A 85 13.60 13.90 0.49
C CYS A 85 13.99 13.80 1.98
N HIS A 86 15.29 13.66 2.29
CA HIS A 86 15.78 13.51 3.66
C HIS A 86 17.00 14.42 3.89
N ASP A 87 17.06 15.54 3.17
CA ASP A 87 18.10 16.54 3.36
C ASP A 87 17.69 17.53 4.47
N LEU A 88 18.67 18.16 5.11
CA LEU A 88 18.40 19.17 6.17
C LEU A 88 17.49 20.31 5.67
N SER A 89 17.58 20.66 4.38
CA SER A 89 16.70 21.66 3.76
C SER A 89 15.23 21.22 3.75
N ASP A 90 14.95 19.93 3.58
CA ASP A 90 13.59 19.38 3.62
C ASP A 90 13.04 19.46 5.05
N LEU A 91 13.86 19.12 6.05
CA LEU A 91 13.48 19.22 7.45
C LEU A 91 13.22 20.68 7.88
N GLN A 92 14.02 21.63 7.37
CA GLN A 92 13.87 23.06 7.68
C GLN A 92 12.66 23.69 6.97
N ASN A 93 12.35 23.26 5.75
CA ASN A 93 11.17 23.69 5.02
C ASN A 93 10.04 22.67 5.23
N ASN A 94 9.38 22.71 6.39
CA ASN A 94 8.35 21.74 6.73
C ASN A 94 7.03 22.37 7.22
N ASN A 95 5.93 21.65 7.09
CA ASN A 95 4.68 21.97 7.77
C ASN A 95 4.09 20.74 8.45
N VAL A 96 3.41 20.99 9.56
CA VAL A 96 2.48 20.04 10.18
C VAL A 96 1.11 20.68 10.14
N TYR A 97 0.08 19.92 9.80
CA TYR A 97 -1.29 20.42 9.77
C TYR A 97 -2.06 19.85 10.95
N SER A 98 -2.95 20.62 11.57
CA SER A 98 -3.77 20.10 12.67
C SER A 98 -5.24 20.44 12.54
N ARG A 99 -6.12 19.57 13.05
CA ARG A 99 -7.53 19.85 13.23
C ARG A 99 -8.00 19.24 14.53
N ALA A 100 -8.73 20.03 15.32
CA ALA A 100 -9.27 19.59 16.58
C ALA A 100 -10.79 19.40 16.52
N ARG A 101 -11.31 18.53 17.38
CA ARG A 101 -12.74 18.40 17.70
C ARG A 101 -12.89 18.14 19.20
N CYS A 102 -13.74 18.89 19.86
CA CYS A 102 -13.97 18.74 21.30
C CYS A 102 -15.45 18.53 21.60
N ASN A 103 -15.78 17.63 22.52
CA ASN A 103 -17.11 17.47 23.11
C ASN A 103 -16.98 16.56 24.34
N ASN A 104 -17.97 16.59 25.24
CA ASN A 104 -18.03 15.68 26.39
C ASN A 104 -16.74 15.67 27.25
N ASN A 105 -16.15 16.85 27.45
CA ASN A 105 -14.87 17.09 28.16
C ASN A 105 -13.63 16.45 27.52
N TRP A 106 -13.78 15.91 26.31
CA TRP A 106 -12.72 15.35 25.48
C TRP A 106 -12.39 16.28 24.32
N CYS A 107 -11.13 16.28 23.92
CA CYS A 107 -10.63 16.93 22.72
C CYS A 107 -9.73 15.94 21.97
N ALA A 108 -10.00 15.76 20.68
CA ALA A 108 -9.08 15.13 19.75
C ALA A 108 -8.24 16.21 19.07
N TYR A 109 -6.91 16.11 19.15
CA TYR A 109 -5.99 16.93 18.37
C TYR A 109 -5.34 16.02 17.31
N VAL A 110 -5.79 16.15 16.06
CA VAL A 110 -5.26 15.38 14.94
C VAL A 110 -4.16 16.19 14.28
N TYR A 111 -2.98 15.60 14.15
CA TYR A 111 -1.81 16.16 13.45
C TYR A 111 -1.54 15.32 12.22
N ASP A 112 -1.39 15.96 11.06
CA ASP A 112 -1.24 15.31 9.76
C ASP A 112 0.06 15.76 9.11
N TYR A 113 0.83 14.80 8.62
CA TYR A 113 2.18 14.95 8.11
C TYR A 113 2.22 14.44 6.67
N TYR A 114 2.66 15.30 5.75
CA TYR A 114 2.79 14.96 4.35
C TYR A 114 4.22 14.57 4.03
N PHE A 115 4.40 13.44 3.35
CA PHE A 115 5.68 13.02 2.80
C PHE A 115 5.57 12.93 1.28
N GLU A 116 6.64 13.24 0.56
CA GLU A 116 6.56 13.37 -0.90
C GLU A 116 6.43 12.01 -1.61
N LYS A 117 6.83 10.92 -0.94
CA LYS A 117 6.68 9.54 -1.40
C LYS A 117 6.74 8.57 -0.23
N ASP A 118 6.12 7.42 -0.44
CA ASP A 118 6.37 6.19 0.30
C ASP A 118 6.93 5.16 -0.68
N VAL A 119 8.08 4.59 -0.33
CA VAL A 119 8.71 3.51 -1.07
C VAL A 119 8.71 2.28 -0.18
N VAL A 120 8.02 1.21 -0.59
CA VAL A 120 8.01 -0.08 0.13
C VAL A 120 9.30 -0.85 -0.13
N LEU A 121 9.71 -0.94 -1.40
CA LEU A 121 10.97 -1.57 -1.81
C LEU A 121 11.75 -0.62 -2.72
N PRO A 122 12.98 -0.24 -2.34
CA PRO A 122 13.75 0.76 -3.06
C PRO A 122 14.28 0.25 -4.41
N TYR A 123 14.55 1.18 -5.32
CA TYR A 123 15.19 0.96 -6.63
C TYR A 123 14.41 0.02 -7.57
N LEU A 124 13.10 -0.14 -7.35
CA LEU A 124 12.25 -0.91 -8.25
C LEU A 124 11.61 0.00 -9.32
N PRO A 125 11.60 -0.41 -10.60
CA PRO A 125 11.05 0.39 -11.70
C PRO A 125 9.51 0.39 -11.79
N PHE A 126 8.82 -0.15 -10.78
CA PHE A 126 7.37 -0.25 -10.70
C PHE A 126 6.87 0.20 -9.33
N ASP A 127 5.59 0.58 -9.28
CA ASP A 127 4.95 1.25 -8.15
C ASP A 127 4.71 0.27 -7.00
N VAL A 128 5.68 0.14 -6.10
CA VAL A 128 5.59 -0.72 -4.90
C VAL A 128 5.22 0.06 -3.66
N GLY A 129 5.13 1.39 -3.72
CA GLY A 129 4.63 2.23 -2.64
C GLY A 129 3.61 3.22 -3.19
N HIS A 130 3.80 4.51 -2.92
CA HIS A 130 3.02 5.55 -3.57
C HIS A 130 3.81 6.86 -3.65
N ARG A 131 3.58 7.60 -4.73
CA ARG A 131 3.82 9.05 -4.74
C ARG A 131 2.84 9.69 -3.75
N ASN A 132 3.35 10.62 -2.96
CA ASN A 132 2.68 11.19 -1.79
C ASN A 132 2.47 10.17 -0.67
N ASP A 133 2.55 10.66 0.55
CA ASP A 133 2.10 9.94 1.73
C ASP A 133 1.52 10.93 2.74
N TRP A 134 0.56 10.45 3.53
CA TRP A 134 -0.10 11.20 4.60
C TRP A 134 -0.28 10.28 5.80
N GLU A 135 0.48 10.57 6.85
CA GLU A 135 0.38 9.89 8.13
C GLU A 135 -0.07 10.88 9.20
N HIS A 136 -0.81 10.41 10.20
CA HIS A 136 -1.41 11.28 11.20
C HIS A 136 -1.42 10.68 12.62
N ILE A 137 -1.30 11.57 13.58
CA ILE A 137 -1.25 11.27 15.01
C ILE A 137 -2.43 11.96 15.68
N VAL A 138 -3.16 11.26 16.54
CA VAL A 138 -4.26 11.82 17.32
C VAL A 138 -3.90 11.81 18.80
N VAL A 139 -3.87 12.98 19.43
CA VAL A 139 -3.78 13.11 20.89
C VAL A 139 -5.19 13.33 21.43
N TRP A 140 -5.66 12.38 22.23
CA TRP A 140 -6.93 12.45 22.94
C TRP A 140 -6.70 13.02 24.33
N ALA A 141 -7.17 14.24 24.56
CA ALA A 141 -7.10 14.89 25.85
C ALA A 141 -8.47 14.93 26.53
N GLN A 142 -8.51 14.64 27.81
CA GLN A 142 -9.69 14.83 28.66
C GLN A 142 -9.37 15.90 29.69
N ASN A 143 -10.25 16.89 29.85
CA ASN A 143 -10.04 18.00 30.79
C ASN A 143 -8.69 18.73 30.61
N GLY A 144 -8.19 18.82 29.38
CA GLY A 144 -6.92 19.49 29.07
C GLY A 144 -5.66 18.68 29.36
N GLU A 145 -5.77 17.39 29.64
CA GLU A 145 -4.66 16.45 29.84
C GLU A 145 -4.74 15.29 28.85
N ALA A 146 -3.62 14.90 28.23
CA ALA A 146 -3.57 13.75 27.35
C ALA A 146 -3.89 12.46 28.11
N LYS A 147 -4.78 11.63 27.57
CA LYS A 147 -5.16 10.31 28.12
C LYS A 147 -4.83 9.18 27.17
N TYR A 148 -4.94 9.41 25.86
CA TYR A 148 -4.56 8.44 24.84
C TYR A 148 -3.85 9.12 23.66
N VAL A 149 -3.01 8.37 22.98
CA VAL A 149 -2.38 8.78 21.72
C VAL A 149 -2.60 7.65 20.71
N ALA A 150 -3.00 8.01 19.51
CA ALA A 150 -3.16 7.10 18.40
C ALA A 150 -2.19 7.49 17.28
N ALA A 151 -1.32 6.57 16.87
CA ALA A 151 -0.38 6.77 15.77
C ALA A 151 -0.85 5.95 14.56
N SER A 152 -0.97 6.57 13.39
CA SER A 152 -1.42 5.86 12.19
C SER A 152 -0.38 4.82 11.73
N MET A 153 -0.89 3.65 11.35
CA MET A 153 -0.07 2.60 10.74
C MET A 153 -0.91 1.78 9.76
N HIS A 154 -0.47 1.73 8.50
CA HIS A 154 -1.07 0.90 7.43
C HIS A 154 -2.60 1.07 7.32
N GLY A 155 -3.03 2.32 7.42
CA GLY A 155 -4.42 2.71 7.40
C GLY A 155 -5.15 2.53 8.72
N GLY A 156 -4.65 1.81 9.73
CA GLY A 156 -5.21 1.73 11.09
C GLY A 156 -4.50 2.66 12.09
N TYR A 157 -4.67 2.38 13.38
CA TYR A 157 -3.95 3.07 14.45
C TYR A 157 -3.42 2.08 15.50
N GLU A 158 -2.20 2.29 15.94
CA GLU A 158 -1.76 1.83 17.26
C GLU A 158 -2.21 2.86 18.30
N ILE A 159 -3.02 2.45 19.28
CA ILE A 159 -3.55 3.33 20.33
C ILE A 159 -2.91 2.93 21.65
N LYS A 160 -2.30 3.91 22.34
CA LYS A 160 -1.71 3.73 23.67
C LYS A 160 -2.32 4.68 24.68
N ALA A 161 -2.48 4.20 25.91
CA ALA A 161 -2.73 5.07 27.05
C ALA A 161 -1.53 5.99 27.26
N ALA A 162 -1.76 7.21 27.75
CA ALA A 162 -0.71 8.19 27.95
C ALA A 162 0.42 7.69 28.88
N SER A 163 0.11 6.76 29.80
CA SER A 163 1.08 6.10 30.68
C SER A 163 2.08 5.20 29.95
N ASP A 164 1.71 4.71 28.76
CA ASP A 164 2.52 3.78 27.95
C ASP A 164 3.26 4.51 26.81
N VAL A 165 3.18 5.84 26.79
CA VAL A 165 3.79 6.72 25.80
C VAL A 165 4.96 7.46 26.44
N ARG A 166 6.07 7.63 25.71
CA ARG A 166 7.17 8.51 26.11
C ARG A 166 6.86 9.94 25.68
N TRP A 167 7.21 10.91 26.52
CA TRP A 167 6.86 12.32 26.32
C TRP A 167 8.08 13.23 26.40
N ASP A 168 8.02 14.34 25.67
CA ASP A 168 8.77 15.57 25.96
C ASP A 168 7.76 16.60 26.47
N GLY A 169 7.69 16.84 27.78
CA GLY A 169 6.61 17.64 28.38
C GLY A 169 5.22 17.09 28.06
N THR A 170 4.43 17.81 27.26
CA THR A 170 3.09 17.41 26.78
C THR A 170 3.08 16.88 25.35
N HIS A 171 4.26 16.67 24.75
CA HIS A 171 4.46 16.25 23.37
C HIS A 171 4.75 14.74 23.32
N PRO A 172 3.88 13.91 22.72
CA PRO A 172 4.17 12.49 22.60
C PRO A 172 5.34 12.29 21.63
N LYS A 173 6.29 11.42 22.00
CA LYS A 173 7.45 11.08 21.18
C LYS A 173 7.06 10.03 20.14
N ILE A 174 7.07 10.41 18.87
CA ILE A 174 6.65 9.57 17.73
C ILE A 174 7.75 9.54 16.68
N VAL A 175 7.98 8.37 16.09
CA VAL A 175 8.98 8.17 15.05
C VAL A 175 8.30 7.78 13.74
N TYR A 176 8.65 8.46 12.65
CA TYR A 176 8.31 8.02 11.30
C TYR A 176 9.40 7.06 10.80
N HIS A 177 8.99 5.89 10.32
CA HIS A 177 9.93 4.83 9.95
C HIS A 177 9.37 3.91 8.87
N LYS A 178 10.27 3.10 8.31
CA LYS A 178 9.90 1.93 7.52
C LYS A 178 9.40 0.79 8.41
N ASP A 179 8.14 0.40 8.31
CA ASP A 179 7.64 -0.79 9.03
C ASP A 179 8.05 -2.08 8.30
N GLY A 180 9.29 -2.50 8.56
CA GLY A 180 9.87 -3.74 8.07
C GLY A 180 9.89 -3.83 6.54
N VAL A 181 8.98 -4.62 5.95
CA VAL A 181 8.86 -4.77 4.48
C VAL A 181 7.59 -4.10 3.93
N GLY A 182 6.83 -3.43 4.80
CA GLY A 182 5.57 -2.76 4.49
C GLY A 182 5.75 -1.32 4.04
N SER A 183 4.68 -0.53 4.08
CA SER A 183 4.71 0.93 3.83
C SER A 183 5.41 1.65 4.99
N HIS A 184 5.61 2.96 4.90
CA HIS A 184 6.00 3.70 6.10
C HIS A 184 4.82 3.78 7.08
N ALA A 185 5.14 4.05 8.35
CA ALA A 185 4.16 4.22 9.41
C ALA A 185 4.74 5.04 10.55
N PHE A 186 3.87 5.55 11.41
CA PHE A 186 4.29 6.03 12.72
C PHE A 186 4.41 4.89 13.72
N ARG A 187 5.40 5.01 14.61
CA ARG A 187 5.53 4.19 15.82
C ARG A 187 5.78 5.06 17.04
N PHE A 188 5.40 4.56 18.21
CA PHE A 188 5.77 5.22 19.46
C PHE A 188 7.26 5.10 19.71
N GLY A 189 7.89 6.20 20.12
CA GLY A 189 9.28 6.21 20.52
C GLY A 189 9.53 5.26 21.70
N ASN A 190 10.68 4.62 21.69
CA ASN A 190 11.20 3.74 22.74
C ASN A 190 12.53 4.31 23.27
N GLN A 191 13.32 3.50 23.99
CA GLN A 191 14.57 3.96 24.59
C GLN A 191 15.72 4.08 23.58
N ASP A 192 15.73 3.26 22.53
CA ASP A 192 16.75 3.31 21.49
C ASP A 192 16.66 4.61 20.69
N ASP A 193 15.45 5.17 20.56
CA ASP A 193 15.15 6.46 19.94
C ASP A 193 15.60 7.68 20.77
N ASP A 194 16.31 7.49 21.88
CA ASP A 194 17.10 8.58 22.46
C ASP A 194 18.36 8.87 21.62
N ASN A 195 18.74 7.95 20.71
CA ASN A 195 19.73 8.17 19.65
C ASN A 195 19.05 8.75 18.41
N ILE A 196 18.68 10.02 18.49
CA ILE A 196 17.89 10.71 17.46
C ILE A 196 18.56 10.65 16.08
N GLU A 197 17.82 10.18 15.07
CA GLU A 197 18.34 9.94 13.72
C GLU A 197 18.15 11.13 12.77
N ASN A 198 17.19 12.02 13.02
CA ASN A 198 16.99 13.19 12.16
C ASN A 198 18.19 14.15 12.19
N ALA A 199 18.32 14.97 11.13
CA ALA A 199 19.47 15.83 10.89
C ALA A 199 19.75 16.90 11.97
N THR A 200 18.81 17.15 12.89
CA THR A 200 19.05 18.07 14.03
C THR A 200 19.68 17.39 15.24
N GLY A 201 19.61 16.05 15.34
CA GLY A 201 20.01 15.30 16.52
C GLY A 201 19.16 15.59 17.76
N ALA A 202 17.96 16.16 17.59
CA ALA A 202 17.02 16.46 18.66
C ALA A 202 15.58 16.13 18.22
N TRP A 203 14.69 15.90 19.20
CA TRP A 203 13.25 15.79 18.95
C TRP A 203 12.76 17.05 18.24
N PHE A 204 12.12 16.85 17.09
CA PHE A 204 11.85 17.91 16.13
C PHE A 204 10.38 18.36 16.15
N TYR A 205 10.18 19.67 16.00
CA TYR A 205 8.87 20.32 15.98
C TYR A 205 8.69 21.14 14.70
N GLY A 206 7.83 20.67 13.81
CA GLY A 206 7.55 21.37 12.56
C GLY A 206 6.73 22.64 12.69
N ALA A 207 6.71 23.47 11.64
CA ALA A 207 5.86 24.65 11.58
C ALA A 207 4.37 24.26 11.48
N LEU A 208 3.69 24.27 12.63
CA LEU A 208 2.31 23.85 12.78
C LEU A 208 1.30 24.88 12.24
N VAL A 209 0.35 24.41 11.43
CA VAL A 209 -0.77 25.18 10.89
C VAL A 209 -2.07 24.51 11.33
N SER A 210 -2.84 25.17 12.20
CA SER A 210 -4.18 24.68 12.57
C SER A 210 -5.13 24.76 11.37
N TRP A 211 -6.22 24.01 11.43
CA TRP A 211 -7.24 23.97 10.37
C TRP A 211 -7.80 25.34 10.02
N ASN A 212 -7.93 26.18 11.03
CA ASN A 212 -8.37 27.56 10.87
C ASN A 212 -7.19 28.56 10.83
N GLY A 213 -5.96 28.05 10.90
CA GLY A 213 -4.70 28.78 10.78
C GLY A 213 -4.14 28.86 9.37
N PHE A 214 -4.77 28.21 8.39
CA PHE A 214 -4.41 28.43 6.99
C PHE A 214 -4.49 29.92 6.64
N PRO A 215 -3.56 30.45 5.79
CA PRO A 215 -3.57 31.86 5.44
C PRO A 215 -4.86 32.32 4.75
N SER A 216 -5.56 31.41 4.07
CA SER A 216 -6.91 31.63 3.55
C SER A 216 -7.71 30.33 3.53
N THR A 217 -9.05 30.45 3.57
CA THR A 217 -9.94 29.31 3.34
C THR A 217 -9.73 28.72 1.95
N ALA A 218 -9.48 29.55 0.93
CA ALA A 218 -9.18 29.08 -0.42
C ALA A 218 -7.95 28.15 -0.47
N LEU A 219 -6.88 28.45 0.28
CA LEU A 219 -5.71 27.57 0.36
C LEU A 219 -6.04 26.26 1.07
N ARG A 220 -6.76 26.34 2.20
CA ARG A 220 -7.20 25.15 2.94
C ARG A 220 -8.08 24.25 2.09
N ASP A 221 -9.06 24.83 1.43
CA ASP A 221 -10.05 24.11 0.62
C ASP A 221 -9.36 23.51 -0.61
N LYS A 222 -8.40 24.24 -1.22
CA LYS A 222 -7.57 23.71 -2.31
C LYS A 222 -6.75 22.50 -1.88
N LEU A 223 -6.08 22.55 -0.73
CA LEU A 223 -5.36 21.39 -0.18
C LEU A 223 -6.30 20.23 0.11
N SER A 224 -7.42 20.52 0.77
CA SER A 224 -8.39 19.51 1.22
C SER A 224 -9.10 18.79 0.08
N ALA A 225 -9.28 19.48 -1.05
CA ALA A 225 -9.90 18.95 -2.25
C ALA A 225 -8.90 18.25 -3.19
N TYR A 226 -7.59 18.41 -2.97
CA TYR A 226 -6.58 17.83 -3.85
C TYR A 226 -6.53 16.30 -3.71
N ASP A 227 -6.42 15.62 -4.84
CA ASP A 227 -6.26 14.17 -4.92
C ASP A 227 -4.78 13.79 -4.86
N PHE A 228 -4.34 13.32 -3.70
CA PHE A 228 -2.97 12.83 -3.48
C PHE A 228 -2.78 11.36 -3.92
N GLY A 229 -3.74 10.78 -4.65
CA GLY A 229 -3.69 9.40 -5.09
C GLY A 229 -3.97 8.43 -3.95
N SER A 230 -3.00 7.58 -3.61
CA SER A 230 -3.14 6.59 -2.54
C SER A 230 -3.09 7.21 -1.14
N ALA A 231 -2.47 8.38 -0.99
CA ALA A 231 -2.32 9.07 0.29
C ALA A 231 -3.59 9.84 0.68
N ASN A 232 -3.95 9.84 1.96
CA ASN A 232 -5.19 10.45 2.44
C ASN A 232 -4.95 11.53 3.50
N PHE A 233 -5.21 12.79 3.12
CA PHE A 233 -5.27 13.90 4.07
C PHE A 233 -6.43 13.71 5.06
N ALA A 234 -6.12 13.35 6.30
CA ALA A 234 -7.04 12.97 7.36
C ALA A 234 -7.93 14.13 7.83
N LEU A 235 -7.42 15.35 7.74
CA LEU A 235 -8.11 16.53 8.28
C LEU A 235 -9.29 17.01 7.44
N LYS A 236 -9.46 16.52 6.20
CA LYS A 236 -10.57 16.96 5.33
C LYS A 236 -11.92 16.45 5.82
N ASP A 237 -12.98 17.21 5.54
CA ASP A 237 -14.33 16.94 6.08
C ASP A 237 -14.82 15.51 5.79
N SER A 238 -14.52 14.97 4.60
CA SER A 238 -14.95 13.62 4.21
C SER A 238 -14.20 12.48 4.89
N SER A 239 -13.02 12.75 5.47
CA SER A 239 -12.21 11.75 6.20
C SER A 239 -12.31 11.91 7.71
N PHE A 240 -12.48 13.15 8.20
CA PHE A 240 -12.18 13.51 9.59
C PHE A 240 -12.96 12.69 10.64
N SER A 241 -14.28 12.58 10.51
CA SER A 241 -15.07 11.78 11.48
C SER A 241 -14.69 10.30 11.47
N GLY A 242 -14.40 9.73 10.29
CA GLY A 242 -13.97 8.33 10.17
C GLY A 242 -12.59 8.09 10.80
N GLN A 243 -11.68 9.06 10.70
CA GLN A 243 -10.38 8.97 11.36
C GLN A 243 -10.51 9.07 12.88
N LEU A 244 -11.35 9.97 13.40
CA LEU A 244 -11.64 10.05 14.82
C LEU A 244 -12.24 8.76 15.38
N ASP A 245 -13.16 8.13 14.65
CA ASP A 245 -13.76 6.86 15.08
C ASP A 245 -12.75 5.73 15.20
N ARG A 246 -11.82 5.66 14.24
CA ARG A 246 -10.76 4.64 14.22
C ARG A 246 -9.70 4.92 15.27
N ALA A 247 -9.33 6.19 15.46
CA ALA A 247 -8.31 6.61 16.41
C ALA A 247 -8.75 6.56 17.87
N ARG A 248 -10.05 6.68 18.18
CA ARG A 248 -10.57 6.51 19.55
C ARG A 248 -10.73 5.04 19.94
N GLY A 249 -10.98 4.17 18.97
CA GLY A 249 -11.33 2.77 19.20
C GLY A 249 -12.51 2.63 20.18
N SER A 250 -12.46 1.63 21.05
CA SER A 250 -13.45 1.47 22.13
C SER A 250 -13.09 2.23 23.42
N PHE A 251 -12.00 3.01 23.43
CA PHE A 251 -11.45 3.60 24.66
C PHE A 251 -12.16 4.88 25.10
N ILE A 252 -12.82 5.56 24.16
CA ILE A 252 -13.48 6.86 24.40
C ILE A 252 -14.92 6.79 23.83
N PRO A 253 -15.79 5.97 24.42
CA PRO A 253 -17.15 5.77 23.90
C PRO A 253 -18.02 7.01 24.04
N GLU A 254 -17.69 7.93 24.94
CA GLU A 254 -18.47 9.16 25.18
C GLU A 254 -18.19 10.26 24.15
N PHE A 255 -17.11 10.18 23.37
CA PHE A 255 -16.80 11.19 22.37
C PHE A 255 -17.66 11.02 21.12
N ASP A 256 -18.43 12.06 20.78
CA ASP A 256 -19.21 12.08 19.55
C ASP A 256 -18.31 12.49 18.39
N ILE A 257 -18.06 11.55 17.48
CA ILE A 257 -17.22 11.78 16.31
C ILE A 257 -17.81 12.79 15.32
N ASN A 258 -19.06 13.26 15.46
CA ASN A 258 -19.69 14.16 14.50
C ASN A 258 -20.04 15.54 15.10
N THR A 259 -19.93 15.70 16.42
CA THR A 259 -20.26 16.95 17.11
C THR A 259 -18.98 17.68 17.51
N ASP A 260 -18.97 19.01 17.37
CA ASP A 260 -17.91 19.86 17.92
C ASP A 260 -18.54 20.94 18.80
N ASP A 261 -18.16 20.95 20.08
CA ASP A 261 -18.67 21.79 21.16
C ASP A 261 -17.48 22.31 21.98
N GLY A 262 -16.63 23.13 21.35
CA GLY A 262 -15.56 23.84 22.04
C GLY A 262 -14.15 23.66 21.47
N SER A 263 -13.98 23.09 20.26
CA SER A 263 -12.69 23.26 19.60
C SER A 263 -12.43 24.76 19.34
N PRO A 264 -11.19 25.26 19.52
CA PRO A 264 -10.88 26.67 19.32
C PRO A 264 -11.02 27.02 17.83
N GLY A 265 -12.24 27.37 17.43
CA GLY A 265 -12.72 27.52 16.05
C GLY A 265 -12.10 28.64 15.22
N ASN A 266 -10.98 29.24 15.61
CA ASN A 266 -10.10 30.08 14.77
C ASN A 266 -8.86 30.50 15.59
N PRO A 267 -7.62 30.31 15.12
CA PRO A 267 -6.48 31.06 15.63
C PRO A 267 -6.66 32.53 15.25
N MET A 268 -7.18 33.32 16.19
CA MET A 268 -7.31 34.79 16.19
C MET A 268 -7.13 35.48 14.83
N GLY A 269 -8.25 35.79 14.13
CA GLY A 269 -8.26 36.80 13.06
C GLY A 269 -9.26 36.62 11.91
N ILE A 270 -10.42 37.29 12.03
CA ILE A 270 -11.30 37.91 11.00
C ILE A 270 -12.19 37.00 10.11
N LEU A 271 -13.50 37.23 10.26
CA LEU A 271 -14.67 36.74 9.50
C LEU A 271 -14.50 36.72 7.95
N ARG A 272 -15.09 35.71 7.28
CA ARG A 272 -16.37 35.83 6.55
C ARG A 272 -16.84 34.52 5.87
N ILE A 273 -18.17 34.43 5.81
CA ILE A 273 -19.09 33.41 5.31
C ILE A 273 -18.99 33.21 3.79
N ALA A 274 -19.14 31.96 3.30
CA ALA A 274 -20.12 31.59 2.26
C ALA A 274 -20.09 30.08 1.96
N ALA A 275 -21.27 29.48 2.02
CA ALA A 275 -21.59 28.12 1.62
C ALA A 275 -21.58 27.96 0.09
N LEU A 276 -21.28 26.74 -0.39
CA LEU A 276 -21.96 26.14 -1.55
C LEU A 276 -21.68 24.63 -1.63
N THR A 277 -22.64 23.87 -1.10
CA THR A 277 -22.95 22.51 -1.52
C THR A 277 -23.42 22.51 -2.98
N GLY A 278 -22.89 21.62 -3.81
CA GLY A 278 -23.38 21.42 -5.18
C GLY A 278 -22.59 20.36 -5.95
N LEU A 279 -23.09 19.12 -5.85
CA LEU A 279 -22.86 17.94 -6.71
C LEU A 279 -21.93 18.10 -7.93
N CYS A 280 -20.92 17.24 -8.01
CA CYS A 280 -20.66 16.44 -9.20
C CYS A 280 -19.89 15.17 -8.82
N GLY A 281 -20.51 14.01 -9.07
CA GLY A 281 -19.90 12.71 -8.85
C GLY A 281 -18.86 12.36 -9.91
N ILE A 282 -17.86 11.59 -9.51
CA ILE A 282 -17.44 10.29 -10.03
C ILE A 282 -16.45 9.76 -8.98
N GLY A 283 -16.88 8.74 -8.23
CA GLY A 283 -16.28 8.36 -6.96
C GLY A 283 -15.06 7.45 -7.09
N GLY A 284 -14.03 7.77 -6.31
CA GLY A 284 -12.91 6.90 -5.96
C GLY A 284 -12.30 7.39 -4.65
N GLY A 285 -12.80 6.90 -3.51
CA GLY A 285 -12.31 7.24 -2.18
C GLY A 285 -12.49 6.07 -1.22
N VAL A 286 -11.73 6.08 -0.12
CA VAL A 286 -11.54 5.16 1.04
C VAL A 286 -12.60 4.08 1.31
N ALA A 287 -13.86 4.28 0.91
CA ALA A 287 -14.80 3.19 0.75
C ALA A 287 -14.24 2.05 -0.12
N THR A 288 -13.31 2.26 -1.05
CA THR A 288 -12.80 1.22 -1.97
C THR A 288 -11.81 0.23 -1.36
N VAL A 289 -10.98 0.59 -0.37
CA VAL A 289 -10.06 -0.37 0.30
C VAL A 289 -10.79 -1.15 1.39
N GLY A 290 -11.60 -0.47 2.21
CA GLY A 290 -12.47 -1.13 3.19
C GLY A 290 -13.55 -1.98 2.53
N ALA A 291 -14.21 -1.48 1.47
CA ALA A 291 -15.12 -2.30 0.67
C ALA A 291 -14.35 -3.33 -0.16
N GLY A 292 -13.10 -3.09 -0.55
CA GLY A 292 -12.27 -4.09 -1.24
C GLY A 292 -11.97 -5.28 -0.35
N MET A 293 -11.51 -5.04 0.89
CA MET A 293 -11.31 -6.06 1.90
C MET A 293 -12.63 -6.70 2.33
N ALA A 294 -13.69 -5.93 2.59
CA ALA A 294 -15.00 -6.50 2.89
C ALA A 294 -15.58 -7.30 1.71
N TYR A 295 -15.31 -6.91 0.46
CA TYR A 295 -15.70 -7.62 -0.75
C TYR A 295 -14.91 -8.93 -0.93
N LEU A 296 -13.62 -8.92 -0.60
CA LEU A 296 -12.78 -10.12 -0.62
C LEU A 296 -13.18 -11.09 0.50
N TRP A 297 -13.31 -10.62 1.75
CA TRP A 297 -13.65 -11.46 2.91
C TRP A 297 -15.11 -11.87 2.96
N GLY A 298 -16.04 -10.99 2.60
CA GLY A 298 -17.46 -11.35 2.43
C GLY A 298 -17.70 -12.20 1.18
N GLY A 299 -16.76 -12.17 0.23
CA GLY A 299 -16.82 -12.94 -1.00
C GLY A 299 -16.26 -14.35 -0.87
N THR A 300 -15.26 -14.59 -0.04
CA THR A 300 -14.48 -15.84 -0.03
C THR A 300 -14.31 -16.38 1.39
N SER A 301 -14.25 -17.69 1.54
CA SER A 301 -13.88 -18.34 2.81
C SER A 301 -12.41 -18.75 2.76
N PHE A 302 -11.71 -18.62 3.88
CA PHE A 302 -10.33 -19.09 4.01
C PHE A 302 -10.31 -20.22 5.03
N VAL A 303 -9.83 -21.38 4.61
CA VAL A 303 -9.84 -22.61 5.40
C VAL A 303 -8.41 -23.11 5.55
N PRO A 304 -7.90 -23.24 6.79
CA PRO A 304 -6.62 -23.89 7.02
C PRO A 304 -6.71 -25.36 6.59
N LEU A 305 -5.78 -25.80 5.74
CA LEU A 305 -5.76 -27.18 5.27
C LEU A 305 -5.01 -28.09 6.25
N THR A 306 -5.62 -29.22 6.60
CA THR A 306 -5.00 -30.22 7.47
C THR A 306 -4.10 -31.17 6.67
N LYS A 307 -3.25 -31.94 7.36
CA LYS A 307 -2.42 -32.99 6.74
C LYS A 307 -3.23 -34.08 6.04
N ASP A 308 -4.51 -34.21 6.35
CA ASP A 308 -5.37 -35.28 5.86
C ASP A 308 -6.06 -34.95 4.53
N ASP A 309 -5.94 -33.71 4.05
CA ASP A 309 -6.49 -33.28 2.76
C ASP A 309 -5.95 -34.19 1.61
N PRO A 310 -6.82 -34.65 0.69
CA PRO A 310 -6.42 -35.50 -0.43
C PRO A 310 -5.27 -34.96 -1.28
N ALA A 311 -5.15 -33.64 -1.42
CA ALA A 311 -4.09 -33.00 -2.21
C ALA A 311 -2.69 -33.41 -1.74
N PHE A 312 -2.51 -33.64 -0.43
CA PHE A 312 -1.23 -34.01 0.20
C PHE A 312 -0.95 -35.52 0.20
N LYS A 313 -1.84 -36.34 -0.36
CA LYS A 313 -1.64 -37.80 -0.52
C LYS A 313 -1.27 -38.18 -1.96
N THR A 314 -1.33 -37.22 -2.88
CA THR A 314 -1.07 -37.41 -4.31
C THR A 314 0.38 -37.82 -4.59
N ARG A 315 0.60 -38.42 -5.77
CA ARG A 315 1.95 -38.68 -6.28
C ARG A 315 2.70 -37.38 -6.56
N THR A 316 1.98 -36.35 -7.00
CA THR A 316 2.53 -35.02 -7.31
C THR A 316 3.06 -34.34 -6.05
N TRP A 317 2.30 -34.34 -4.94
CA TRP A 317 2.79 -33.84 -3.65
C TRP A 317 4.10 -34.51 -3.23
N ARG A 318 4.13 -35.85 -3.22
CA ARG A 318 5.34 -36.61 -2.82
C ARG A 318 6.53 -36.35 -3.75
N ARG A 319 6.28 -36.08 -5.03
CA ARG A 319 7.33 -35.76 -6.01
C ARG A 319 8.01 -34.43 -5.70
N TYR A 320 7.23 -33.41 -5.37
CA TYR A 320 7.75 -32.05 -5.16
C TYR A 320 8.10 -31.74 -3.71
N ASN A 321 7.58 -32.49 -2.74
CA ASN A 321 7.97 -32.43 -1.33
C ASN A 321 8.48 -33.80 -0.82
N PRO A 322 9.58 -34.36 -1.37
CA PRO A 322 10.06 -35.69 -1.01
C PRO A 322 10.62 -35.77 0.43
N ASN A 323 11.02 -34.62 0.99
CA ASN A 323 11.56 -34.52 2.34
C ASN A 323 10.46 -34.27 3.40
N GLU A 324 9.18 -34.25 3.00
CA GLU A 324 8.03 -34.01 3.90
C GLU A 324 8.20 -32.73 4.75
N VAL A 325 8.75 -31.68 4.12
CA VAL A 325 8.98 -30.38 4.75
C VAL A 325 7.64 -29.75 5.07
N SER A 326 7.57 -29.07 6.22
CA SER A 326 6.39 -28.32 6.62
C SER A 326 6.10 -27.20 5.62
N ALA A 327 4.82 -27.02 5.30
CA ALA A 327 4.35 -26.06 4.31
C ALA A 327 3.31 -25.15 4.94
N LEU A 328 3.28 -23.88 4.51
CA LEU A 328 2.08 -23.04 4.66
C LEU A 328 1.00 -23.65 3.77
N LYS A 329 -0.16 -23.97 4.35
CA LYS A 329 -1.25 -24.65 3.66
C LYS A 329 -2.56 -23.92 3.90
N ASP A 330 -3.23 -23.54 2.82
CA ASP A 330 -4.49 -22.81 2.84
C ASP A 330 -5.39 -23.21 1.68
N ASP A 331 -6.69 -22.97 1.85
CA ASP A 331 -7.71 -23.09 0.81
C ASP A 331 -8.59 -21.84 0.83
N VAL A 332 -8.57 -21.10 -0.28
CA VAL A 332 -9.55 -20.03 -0.52
C VAL A 332 -10.70 -20.61 -1.32
N ILE A 333 -11.86 -20.61 -0.69
CA ILE A 333 -13.09 -21.17 -1.23
C ILE A 333 -14.03 -20.04 -1.67
N LYS A 334 -14.58 -20.16 -2.88
CA LYS A 334 -15.62 -19.27 -3.39
C LYS A 334 -16.81 -20.09 -3.85
N ALA A 335 -17.98 -19.88 -3.25
CA ALA A 335 -19.24 -20.44 -3.75
C ALA A 335 -19.96 -19.43 -4.65
N VAL A 336 -20.50 -19.91 -5.77
CA VAL A 336 -21.30 -19.12 -6.72
C VAL A 336 -22.57 -19.91 -7.09
N PRO A 337 -23.78 -19.32 -6.99
CA PRO A 337 -25.00 -20.00 -7.44
C PRO A 337 -24.90 -20.45 -8.90
N LEU A 338 -25.34 -21.68 -9.20
CA LEU A 338 -25.34 -22.23 -10.57
C LEU A 338 -26.13 -21.34 -11.54
N SER A 339 -27.18 -20.66 -11.06
CA SER A 339 -27.94 -19.67 -11.83
C SER A 339 -27.10 -18.50 -12.34
N LYS A 340 -26.00 -18.17 -11.67
CA LYS A 340 -25.05 -17.11 -12.04
C LYS A 340 -23.85 -17.63 -12.85
N ILE A 341 -23.74 -18.94 -13.07
CA ILE A 341 -22.70 -19.57 -13.90
C ILE A 341 -23.17 -19.62 -15.36
N ARG A 342 -22.24 -19.49 -16.32
CA ARG A 342 -22.52 -19.62 -17.75
C ARG A 342 -23.19 -20.97 -18.05
N PRO A 343 -24.30 -21.02 -18.80
CA PRO A 343 -25.09 -22.23 -19.00
C PRO A 343 -24.27 -23.45 -19.47
N GLU A 344 -23.28 -23.23 -20.34
CA GLU A 344 -22.41 -24.27 -20.88
C GLU A 344 -21.45 -24.89 -19.84
N LEU A 345 -21.24 -24.26 -18.68
CA LEU A 345 -20.34 -24.75 -17.63
C LEU A 345 -21.05 -25.42 -16.45
N ARG A 346 -22.39 -25.31 -16.36
CA ARG A 346 -23.15 -25.68 -15.15
C ARG A 346 -23.15 -27.18 -14.83
N ASN A 347 -22.79 -28.02 -15.79
CA ASN A 347 -22.80 -29.48 -15.68
C ASN A 347 -21.44 -30.10 -16.06
N ASP A 348 -20.37 -29.30 -16.15
CA ASP A 348 -19.04 -29.74 -16.58
C ASP A 348 -17.98 -29.19 -15.62
N GLU A 349 -17.64 -29.97 -14.60
CA GLU A 349 -16.61 -29.60 -13.60
C GLU A 349 -15.24 -29.38 -14.24
N ALA A 350 -14.91 -30.11 -15.32
CA ALA A 350 -13.62 -29.99 -15.98
C ALA A 350 -13.53 -28.68 -16.77
N ALA A 351 -14.57 -28.35 -17.54
CA ALA A 351 -14.66 -27.05 -18.22
C ALA A 351 -14.71 -25.90 -17.22
N LEU A 352 -15.45 -26.06 -16.13
CA LEU A 352 -15.55 -25.06 -15.07
C LEU A 352 -14.21 -24.82 -14.36
N THR A 353 -13.46 -25.90 -14.08
CA THR A 353 -12.11 -25.84 -13.50
C THR A 353 -11.13 -25.15 -14.46
N LEU A 354 -11.17 -25.48 -15.75
CA LEU A 354 -10.34 -24.84 -16.75
C LEU A 354 -10.62 -23.34 -16.86
N GLU A 355 -11.90 -22.94 -16.91
CA GLU A 355 -12.29 -21.54 -16.98
C GLU A 355 -11.97 -20.77 -15.69
N PHE A 356 -12.04 -21.42 -14.53
CA PHE A 356 -11.56 -20.85 -13.28
C PHE A 356 -10.04 -20.63 -13.31
N CYS A 357 -9.26 -21.62 -13.75
CA CYS A 357 -7.80 -21.52 -13.90
C CYS A 357 -7.40 -20.41 -14.88
N ARG A 358 -8.04 -20.33 -16.05
CA ARG A 358 -7.91 -19.19 -16.97
C ARG A 358 -8.21 -17.88 -16.26
N GLY A 359 -9.29 -17.83 -15.48
CA GLY A 359 -9.67 -16.67 -14.68
C GLY A 359 -8.57 -16.22 -13.71
N VAL A 360 -7.96 -17.17 -12.97
CA VAL A 360 -6.88 -16.89 -12.02
C VAL A 360 -5.71 -16.19 -12.72
N TRP A 361 -5.26 -16.73 -13.86
CA TRP A 361 -4.03 -16.30 -14.51
C TRP A 361 -4.21 -15.29 -15.66
N SER A 362 -5.44 -14.93 -16.05
CA SER A 362 -5.68 -13.97 -17.14
C SER A 362 -6.38 -12.68 -16.73
N ARG A 363 -6.97 -12.65 -15.53
CA ARG A 363 -7.77 -11.50 -15.07
C ARG A 363 -6.91 -10.53 -14.27
N TRP A 364 -7.55 -9.44 -13.82
CA TRP A 364 -6.89 -8.32 -13.15
C TRP A 364 -6.10 -8.72 -11.90
N GLY A 365 -6.46 -9.83 -11.23
CA GLY A 365 -5.74 -10.31 -10.05
C GLY A 365 -4.29 -10.72 -10.35
N PHE A 366 -4.02 -11.32 -11.51
CA PHE A 366 -2.66 -11.74 -11.92
C PHE A 366 -2.03 -10.81 -12.95
N LYS A 367 -2.82 -9.95 -13.62
CA LYS A 367 -2.34 -9.11 -14.73
C LYS A 367 -1.14 -8.25 -14.37
N ALA A 368 -1.14 -7.63 -13.19
CA ALA A 368 0.01 -6.85 -12.73
C ALA A 368 1.25 -7.73 -12.58
N GLN A 369 1.14 -8.89 -11.92
CA GLN A 369 2.24 -9.85 -11.77
C GLN A 369 2.78 -10.32 -13.14
N SER A 370 1.90 -10.70 -14.07
CA SER A 370 2.26 -11.17 -15.42
C SER A 370 3.10 -10.13 -16.17
N LEU A 371 2.68 -8.86 -16.17
CA LEU A 371 3.38 -7.77 -16.85
C LEU A 371 4.74 -7.45 -16.21
N LEU A 372 4.83 -7.52 -14.87
CA LEU A 372 6.08 -7.30 -14.15
C LEU A 372 7.09 -8.42 -14.43
N GLN A 373 6.62 -9.66 -14.39
CA GLN A 373 7.48 -10.83 -14.62
C GLN A 373 7.98 -10.87 -16.06
N GLU A 374 7.12 -10.57 -17.06
CA GLU A 374 7.56 -10.46 -18.46
C GLU A 374 8.64 -9.40 -18.67
N ARG A 375 8.52 -8.27 -17.97
CA ARG A 375 9.42 -7.14 -18.18
C ARG A 375 10.75 -7.26 -17.45
N TYR A 376 10.76 -7.84 -16.26
CA TYR A 376 11.91 -7.78 -15.34
C TYR A 376 12.49 -9.14 -14.97
N ASP A 377 11.72 -10.21 -15.14
CA ASP A 377 12.09 -11.55 -14.72
C ASP A 377 11.94 -12.56 -15.87
N LYS A 378 12.09 -12.07 -17.12
CA LYS A 378 12.11 -12.91 -18.32
C LYS A 378 13.56 -13.30 -18.64
N PRO A 379 14.03 -14.50 -18.21
CA PRO A 379 15.36 -14.96 -18.57
C PRO A 379 15.45 -15.25 -20.07
N ALA A 380 16.67 -15.30 -20.60
CA ALA A 380 16.90 -15.75 -21.97
C ALA A 380 16.49 -17.24 -22.11
N GLY A 381 15.92 -17.61 -23.26
CA GLY A 381 15.58 -19.00 -23.57
C GLY A 381 14.24 -19.50 -23.00
N THR A 382 13.34 -18.60 -22.60
CA THR A 382 11.96 -18.91 -22.17
C THR A 382 10.91 -18.44 -23.18
N ASP A 383 11.20 -18.60 -24.46
CA ASP A 383 10.27 -18.25 -25.55
C ASP A 383 9.06 -19.20 -25.62
N ASP A 384 9.17 -20.38 -24.97
CA ASP A 384 8.10 -21.36 -24.81
C ASP A 384 7.18 -21.08 -23.61
N ASN A 385 7.53 -20.12 -22.75
CA ASN A 385 6.68 -19.69 -21.63
C ASN A 385 5.62 -18.70 -22.11
N LEU A 386 4.39 -18.81 -21.59
CA LEU A 386 3.38 -17.76 -21.77
C LEU A 386 3.66 -16.58 -20.84
N TRP A 387 3.65 -15.37 -21.37
CA TRP A 387 4.00 -14.16 -20.62
C TRP A 387 2.84 -13.18 -20.46
N SER A 388 1.92 -13.16 -21.43
CA SER A 388 0.78 -12.25 -21.39
C SER A 388 -0.48 -12.92 -20.82
N THR A 389 -1.28 -12.13 -20.11
CA THR A 389 -2.60 -12.59 -19.63
C THR A 389 -3.55 -12.95 -20.77
N SER A 390 -3.37 -12.36 -21.96
CA SER A 390 -4.17 -12.70 -23.15
C SER A 390 -3.91 -14.12 -23.63
N GLU A 391 -2.66 -14.57 -23.60
CA GLU A 391 -2.33 -15.96 -23.94
C GLU A 391 -2.88 -16.92 -22.88
N LEU A 392 -2.74 -16.53 -21.60
CA LEU A 392 -3.29 -17.30 -20.48
C LEU A 392 -4.81 -17.40 -20.50
N ALA A 393 -5.52 -16.41 -21.06
CA ALA A 393 -6.98 -16.42 -21.18
C ALA A 393 -7.49 -17.55 -22.09
N VAL A 394 -6.69 -17.99 -23.06
CA VAL A 394 -7.06 -19.03 -24.02
C VAL A 394 -6.28 -20.34 -23.81
N ALA A 395 -5.26 -20.33 -22.94
CA ALA A 395 -4.44 -21.50 -22.64
C ALA A 395 -5.26 -22.68 -22.12
N LYS A 396 -4.86 -23.90 -22.49
CA LYS A 396 -5.50 -25.15 -22.01
C LYS A 396 -4.93 -25.64 -20.68
N PHE A 397 -3.86 -25.01 -20.18
CA PHE A 397 -3.13 -25.43 -18.98
C PHE A 397 -2.79 -26.94 -19.00
N ASN A 398 -2.27 -27.41 -20.14
CA ASN A 398 -1.79 -28.78 -20.25
C ASN A 398 -0.54 -28.97 -19.37
N LYS A 399 -0.33 -30.19 -18.88
CA LYS A 399 0.91 -30.54 -18.17
C LYS A 399 2.15 -30.18 -19.01
N GLY A 400 3.10 -29.52 -18.37
CA GLY A 400 4.31 -28.97 -18.99
C GLY A 400 4.18 -27.54 -19.48
N LEU A 401 2.97 -26.95 -19.49
CA LEU A 401 2.81 -25.53 -19.78
C LEU A 401 3.56 -24.71 -18.73
N ARG A 402 4.47 -23.87 -19.19
CA ARG A 402 5.17 -22.88 -18.37
C ARG A 402 4.61 -21.52 -18.67
N PHE A 403 4.49 -20.70 -17.64
CA PHE A 403 4.07 -19.33 -17.79
C PHE A 403 4.73 -18.48 -16.74
N SER A 404 5.16 -17.30 -17.17
CA SER A 404 6.14 -16.51 -16.44
C SER A 404 7.41 -17.32 -16.12
N ASN A 405 8.33 -16.78 -15.32
CA ASN A 405 9.51 -17.47 -14.82
C ASN A 405 9.25 -18.20 -13.49
N HIS A 406 8.00 -18.39 -13.08
CA HIS A 406 7.69 -18.95 -11.76
C HIS A 406 6.69 -20.09 -11.74
N PHE A 407 5.99 -20.35 -12.85
CA PHE A 407 4.88 -21.30 -12.86
C PHE A 407 5.05 -22.37 -13.93
N GLU A 408 4.74 -23.61 -13.53
CA GLU A 408 4.71 -24.77 -14.41
C GLU A 408 3.51 -25.64 -14.05
N VAL A 409 2.67 -25.97 -15.03
CA VAL A 409 1.58 -26.94 -14.82
C VAL A 409 2.19 -28.32 -14.71
N VAL A 410 2.08 -28.94 -13.53
CA VAL A 410 2.68 -30.26 -13.25
C VAL A 410 1.66 -31.39 -13.38
N GLU A 411 0.38 -31.07 -13.24
CA GLU A 411 -0.73 -32.02 -13.41
C GLU A 411 -1.99 -31.27 -13.87
N ASN A 412 -2.76 -31.89 -14.77
CA ASN A 412 -4.10 -31.46 -15.14
C ASN A 412 -4.94 -32.72 -15.35
N SER A 413 -5.86 -32.99 -14.41
CA SER A 413 -6.74 -34.16 -14.43
C SER A 413 -8.12 -33.85 -15.02
N GLY A 414 -8.33 -32.64 -15.54
CA GLY A 414 -9.63 -32.08 -15.88
C GLY A 414 -10.29 -31.41 -14.68
N ASN A 415 -10.54 -32.17 -13.62
CA ASN A 415 -11.24 -31.68 -12.43
C ASN A 415 -10.33 -30.96 -11.42
N GLU A 416 -9.01 -31.06 -11.59
CA GLU A 416 -8.03 -30.33 -10.81
C GLU A 416 -6.80 -30.01 -11.69
N ILE A 417 -6.33 -28.77 -11.61
CA ILE A 417 -5.10 -28.30 -12.25
C ILE A 417 -4.10 -27.96 -11.15
N VAL A 418 -2.94 -28.62 -11.18
CA VAL A 418 -1.86 -28.41 -10.22
C VAL A 418 -0.73 -27.63 -10.88
N VAL A 419 -0.45 -26.47 -10.34
CA VAL A 419 0.63 -25.57 -10.79
C VAL A 419 1.72 -25.56 -9.74
N ARG A 420 2.94 -25.87 -10.15
CA ARG A 420 4.13 -25.66 -9.32
C ARG A 420 4.52 -24.20 -9.38
N CYS A 421 4.76 -23.58 -8.22
CA CYS A 421 5.10 -22.17 -8.06
C CYS A 421 6.39 -21.99 -7.24
N GLY A 422 6.82 -20.73 -7.05
CA GLY A 422 8.03 -20.41 -6.29
C GLY A 422 9.21 -20.14 -7.22
N GLY A 423 10.29 -20.92 -7.13
CA GLY A 423 11.48 -20.77 -7.96
C GLY A 423 11.27 -21.13 -9.43
N SER A 424 12.27 -20.85 -10.27
CA SER A 424 12.11 -20.88 -11.72
C SER A 424 11.86 -22.29 -12.29
N PRO A 425 10.98 -22.44 -13.31
CA PRO A 425 10.90 -23.65 -14.13
C PRO A 425 12.23 -24.07 -14.77
N LEU A 426 13.17 -23.13 -14.93
CA LEU A 426 14.52 -23.40 -15.41
C LEU A 426 15.43 -24.09 -14.39
N GLU A 427 15.02 -24.12 -13.11
CA GLU A 427 15.68 -24.90 -12.06
C GLU A 427 15.03 -26.29 -11.97
N PRO A 428 15.60 -27.32 -12.64
CA PRO A 428 15.09 -28.68 -12.52
C PRO A 428 15.38 -29.23 -11.13
N GLY A 429 14.42 -29.97 -10.55
CA GLY A 429 14.60 -30.60 -9.23
C GLY A 429 14.04 -29.75 -8.09
N LEU A 430 14.65 -29.85 -6.90
CA LEU A 430 14.19 -29.21 -5.66
C LEU A 430 14.64 -27.75 -5.59
N ARG A 431 13.81 -26.87 -5.02
CA ARG A 431 13.96 -25.42 -5.01
C ARG A 431 13.97 -24.86 -3.58
N LYS A 432 14.70 -23.76 -3.39
CA LYS A 432 14.74 -23.04 -2.11
C LYS A 432 13.41 -22.33 -1.81
N SER A 433 12.72 -21.88 -2.85
CA SER A 433 11.34 -21.41 -2.82
C SER A 433 10.54 -22.34 -3.73
N ASP A 434 9.55 -23.04 -3.21
CA ASP A 434 8.75 -24.01 -3.95
C ASP A 434 7.30 -23.99 -3.45
N GLY A 435 6.42 -24.59 -4.23
CA GLY A 435 5.05 -24.73 -3.82
C GLY A 435 4.19 -25.39 -4.86
N LEU A 436 3.00 -25.79 -4.43
CA LEU A 436 1.95 -26.33 -5.29
C LEU A 436 0.67 -25.54 -5.06
N ILE A 437 0.06 -25.13 -6.16
CA ILE A 437 -1.27 -24.52 -6.22
C ILE A 437 -2.20 -25.56 -6.84
N PHE A 438 -3.31 -25.86 -6.20
CA PHE A 438 -4.34 -26.78 -6.69
C PHE A 438 -5.61 -25.99 -6.96
N LEU A 439 -6.00 -25.91 -8.23
CA LEU A 439 -7.19 -25.21 -8.69
C LEU A 439 -8.24 -26.23 -9.11
N SER A 440 -9.41 -26.19 -8.48
CA SER A 440 -10.54 -27.05 -8.83
C SER A 440 -11.88 -26.34 -8.68
N ALA A 441 -12.87 -26.82 -9.41
CA ALA A 441 -14.26 -26.42 -9.28
C ALA A 441 -15.14 -27.65 -9.07
N LYS A 442 -16.05 -27.58 -8.09
CA LYS A 442 -17.01 -28.63 -7.77
C LYS A 442 -18.43 -28.12 -7.88
N ILE A 443 -19.29 -28.92 -8.46
CA ILE A 443 -20.72 -28.62 -8.55
C ILE A 443 -21.40 -29.36 -7.39
N ASP A 444 -22.15 -28.62 -6.58
CA ASP A 444 -23.05 -29.14 -5.57
C ASP A 444 -24.49 -29.03 -6.12
N PRO A 445 -25.06 -30.14 -6.63
CA PRO A 445 -26.41 -30.13 -7.17
C PRO A 445 -27.49 -29.95 -6.09
N GLU A 446 -27.23 -30.32 -4.84
CA GLU A 446 -28.20 -30.21 -3.75
C GLU A 446 -28.35 -28.74 -3.33
N GLN A 447 -27.22 -28.05 -3.17
CA GLN A 447 -27.21 -26.63 -2.78
C GLN A 447 -27.34 -25.68 -3.98
N GLN A 448 -27.31 -26.21 -5.21
CA GLN A 448 -27.30 -25.43 -6.46
C GLN A 448 -26.13 -24.43 -6.52
N LEU A 449 -24.94 -24.86 -6.08
CA LEU A 449 -23.72 -24.05 -6.03
C LEU A 449 -22.60 -24.65 -6.90
N ALA A 450 -21.80 -23.79 -7.50
CA ALA A 450 -20.45 -24.10 -7.95
C ALA A 450 -19.45 -23.59 -6.89
N VAL A 451 -18.61 -24.47 -6.38
CA VAL A 451 -17.61 -24.21 -5.34
C VAL A 451 -16.23 -24.26 -5.97
N PHE A 452 -15.52 -23.14 -5.95
CA PHE A 452 -14.16 -22.99 -6.48
C PHE A 452 -13.17 -23.05 -5.33
N HIS A 453 -12.14 -23.87 -5.49
CA HIS A 453 -11.05 -24.04 -4.54
C HIS A 453 -9.75 -23.53 -5.14
N PHE A 454 -9.08 -22.66 -4.38
CA PHE A 454 -7.70 -22.28 -4.61
C PHE A 454 -6.89 -22.73 -3.40
N LYS A 455 -6.33 -23.94 -3.49
CA LYS A 455 -5.48 -24.49 -2.44
C LYS A 455 -4.03 -24.13 -2.71
N THR A 456 -3.31 -23.72 -1.68
CA THR A 456 -1.87 -23.48 -1.77
C THR A 456 -1.13 -24.35 -0.76
N ALA A 457 0.06 -24.81 -1.17
CA ALA A 457 1.08 -25.31 -0.25
C ALA A 457 2.43 -24.70 -0.61
N LEU A 458 2.95 -23.80 0.24
CA LEU A 458 4.24 -23.11 0.04
C LEU A 458 5.30 -23.66 1.00
N PHE A 459 6.47 -24.05 0.47
CA PHE A 459 7.54 -24.69 1.24
C PHE A 459 8.90 -24.57 0.54
N SER A 460 9.96 -24.99 1.22
CA SER A 460 11.29 -25.12 0.60
C SER A 460 11.56 -26.60 0.33
N SER A 461 11.39 -27.05 -0.90
CA SER A 461 11.59 -28.48 -1.23
C SER A 461 13.06 -28.89 -1.14
N ALA A 462 13.99 -27.95 -1.26
CA ALA A 462 15.41 -28.15 -1.04
C ALA A 462 15.80 -28.30 0.44
N ALA A 463 14.90 -27.99 1.39
CA ALA A 463 15.20 -28.11 2.81
C ALA A 463 15.37 -29.59 3.21
N PRO A 464 16.31 -29.89 4.14
CA PRO A 464 16.56 -31.26 4.57
C PRO A 464 15.38 -31.83 5.36
N ARG A 465 15.18 -33.15 5.28
CA ARG A 465 14.18 -33.84 6.10
C ARG A 465 14.55 -33.74 7.58
N VAL A 466 13.61 -33.28 8.40
CA VAL A 466 13.74 -33.26 9.86
C VAL A 466 13.26 -34.60 10.41
N LYS A 467 14.03 -35.24 11.32
CA LYS A 467 13.61 -36.46 12.02
C LYS A 467 12.57 -36.11 13.09
N GLY A 468 11.47 -36.86 13.16
CA GLY A 468 10.39 -36.66 14.13
C GLY A 468 9.27 -35.78 13.58
N THR A 469 8.53 -35.11 14.47
CA THR A 469 7.46 -34.18 14.06
C THR A 469 8.07 -32.95 13.37
N PRO A 470 7.70 -32.64 12.12
CA PRO A 470 8.22 -31.46 11.44
C PRO A 470 7.85 -30.19 12.22
N PRO A 471 8.76 -29.22 12.34
CA PRO A 471 8.43 -27.92 12.92
C PRO A 471 7.36 -27.21 12.06
N PRO A 472 6.65 -26.21 12.60
CA PRO A 472 5.82 -25.32 11.79
C PRO A 472 6.61 -24.75 10.59
N HIS A 473 5.92 -24.42 9.51
CA HIS A 473 6.61 -23.78 8.38
C HIS A 473 7.27 -22.48 8.82
N THR A 474 8.38 -22.13 8.19
CA THR A 474 9.19 -20.96 8.58
C THR A 474 8.77 -19.68 7.86
N ILE A 475 7.66 -19.71 7.11
CA ILE A 475 7.11 -18.53 6.45
C ILE A 475 6.64 -17.54 7.53
N PRO A 476 7.09 -16.27 7.52
CA PRO A 476 6.68 -15.30 8.53
C PRO A 476 5.18 -14.99 8.46
N ARG A 477 4.54 -14.76 9.62
CA ARG A 477 3.10 -14.45 9.73
C ARG A 477 2.63 -13.29 8.85
N LYS A 478 3.47 -12.28 8.64
CA LYS A 478 3.20 -11.16 7.71
C LYS A 478 3.10 -11.62 6.25
N ILE A 479 3.91 -12.59 5.83
CA ILE A 479 3.86 -13.19 4.49
C ILE A 479 2.64 -14.10 4.35
N GLU A 480 2.26 -14.83 5.40
CA GLU A 480 1.02 -15.61 5.42
C GLU A 480 -0.21 -14.71 5.18
N PHE A 481 -0.28 -13.56 5.85
CA PHE A 481 -1.36 -12.60 5.68
C PHE A 481 -1.39 -12.02 4.25
N LEU A 482 -0.23 -11.60 3.71
CA LEU A 482 -0.14 -11.09 2.33
C LEU A 482 -0.55 -12.15 1.31
N HIS A 483 -0.13 -13.39 1.53
CA HIS A 483 -0.53 -14.54 0.71
C HIS A 483 -2.05 -14.76 0.76
N GLU A 484 -2.67 -14.73 1.95
CA GLU A 484 -4.12 -14.81 2.09
C GLU A 484 -4.85 -13.73 1.28
N VAL A 485 -4.46 -12.45 1.43
CA VAL A 485 -5.04 -11.33 0.68
C VAL A 485 -4.90 -11.58 -0.83
N TYR A 486 -3.72 -12.01 -1.27
CA TYR A 486 -3.39 -12.22 -2.67
C TYR A 486 -4.23 -13.33 -3.31
N VAL A 487 -4.35 -14.49 -2.65
CA VAL A 487 -5.12 -15.63 -3.16
C VAL A 487 -6.62 -15.34 -3.17
N ARG A 488 -7.14 -14.59 -2.19
CA ARG A 488 -8.53 -14.08 -2.21
C ARG A 488 -8.77 -13.17 -3.41
N MET A 489 -7.83 -12.28 -3.71
CA MET A 489 -7.90 -11.40 -4.87
C MET A 489 -7.91 -12.17 -6.19
N LEU A 490 -7.00 -13.14 -6.36
CA LEU A 490 -6.95 -14.02 -7.53
C LEU A 490 -8.27 -14.79 -7.71
N THR A 491 -8.77 -15.41 -6.64
CA THR A 491 -10.01 -16.20 -6.66
C THR A 491 -11.23 -15.34 -7.01
N GLN A 492 -11.36 -14.17 -6.40
CA GLN A 492 -12.47 -13.26 -6.65
C GLN A 492 -12.42 -12.64 -8.05
N SER A 493 -11.21 -12.43 -8.59
CA SER A 493 -11.00 -12.02 -9.99
C SER A 493 -11.41 -13.12 -10.96
N ALA A 494 -11.01 -14.36 -10.67
CA ALA A 494 -11.19 -15.52 -11.52
C ALA A 494 -12.66 -15.89 -11.78
N VAL A 495 -13.53 -15.77 -10.76
CA VAL A 495 -14.95 -16.14 -10.91
C VAL A 495 -15.71 -15.28 -11.92
N ARG A 496 -15.20 -14.12 -12.34
CA ARG A 496 -15.80 -13.39 -13.47
C ARG A 496 -15.67 -14.15 -14.80
N ASN A 497 -14.76 -15.12 -14.90
CA ASN A 497 -14.58 -15.90 -16.11
C ASN A 497 -15.63 -17.01 -16.28
N VAL A 498 -16.30 -17.41 -15.21
CA VAL A 498 -17.31 -18.49 -15.23
C VAL A 498 -18.74 -17.98 -15.09
N ARG A 499 -18.92 -16.68 -14.79
CA ARG A 499 -20.24 -16.08 -14.58
C ARG A 499 -20.91 -15.70 -15.91
N ALA A 500 -22.23 -15.89 -15.94
CA ALA A 500 -23.11 -15.50 -17.05
C ALA A 500 -23.28 -13.98 -17.15
#